data_AF-A0A7C3E1Q1-F1
#
_entry.id   AF-A0A7C3E1Q1-F1
#
_cell.length_a   1.000
_cell.length_b   1.000
_cell.length_c   1.000
_cell.angle_alpha   90.00
_cell.angle_beta   90.00
_cell.angle_gamma   90.00
#
_symmetry.space_group_name_H-M   'P 1'
#
loop_
_entity.id
_entity.type
_entity.pdbx_description
1 polymer ?
#
loop_
_entity_poly.entity_id
_entity_poly.type
_entity_poly.pdbx_seq_one_letter_code
_entity_poly.pdbx_strand_id
1 'polypeptide(L)'
;MLPALAALYGRWRLAAALAAIGLAATAGYFLLAQGQQHEHLHFNDGTFSLQASFLTTLLNSAARGLWIWGGLSLMLIALWRRKAHWKPLALAAVWFVCGLLPYSFLTYMPRIPSRHHYIAAAGASLLIAAAFWLVMESSRHPRRLAAVLASAFLAHNWFYLWSSKKPQFEWRAAVIEQFVDFAARHPGARLANGCPELNLDEARKALHYRLGLDLDQVLLAGDHSPAPVYNCPPAPKR
;
A
#
# COMPACT_ATOMS: atom_id res chain seq x y z
N MET A 1 -7.26 14.13 -12.66
CA MET A 1 -5.90 14.70 -12.84
C MET A 1 -5.81 15.68 -13.98
N LEU A 2 -5.83 15.21 -15.23
CA LEU A 2 -5.87 16.05 -16.44
C LEU A 2 -6.98 17.13 -16.42
N PRO A 3 -8.23 16.85 -15.95
CA PRO A 3 -9.24 17.90 -15.88
C PRO A 3 -8.91 19.00 -14.87
N ALA A 4 -8.36 18.66 -13.71
CA ALA A 4 -7.99 19.63 -12.68
C ALA A 4 -6.79 20.49 -13.11
N LEU A 5 -5.80 19.89 -13.79
CA LEU A 5 -4.70 20.64 -14.40
C LEU A 5 -5.19 21.57 -15.51
N ALA A 6 -6.04 21.08 -16.42
CA ALA A 6 -6.62 21.91 -17.48
C ALA A 6 -7.41 23.10 -16.90
N ALA A 7 -8.16 22.89 -15.82
CA ALA A 7 -8.86 23.95 -15.11
C ALA A 7 -7.90 24.98 -14.46
N LEU A 8 -6.81 24.52 -13.85
CA LEU A 8 -5.78 25.39 -13.26
C LEU A 8 -5.10 26.30 -14.30
N TYR A 9 -4.94 25.83 -15.54
CA TYR A 9 -4.41 26.61 -16.66
C TYR A 9 -5.49 27.36 -17.47
N GLY A 10 -6.71 27.51 -16.93
CA GLY A 10 -7.79 28.28 -17.58
C GLY A 10 -8.46 27.59 -18.77
N ARG A 11 -8.12 26.34 -19.07
CA ARG A 11 -8.68 25.55 -20.19
C ARG A 11 -9.96 24.83 -19.77
N TRP A 12 -10.98 25.58 -19.37
CA TRP A 12 -12.23 25.04 -18.80
C TRP A 12 -12.98 24.06 -19.69
N ARG A 13 -13.01 24.27 -21.01
CA ARG A 13 -13.65 23.34 -21.96
C ARG A 13 -12.94 21.98 -22.01
N LEU A 14 -11.60 21.99 -22.03
CA LEU A 14 -10.80 20.78 -21.98
C LEU A 14 -10.95 20.08 -20.62
N ALA A 15 -11.00 20.86 -19.53
CA ALA A 15 -11.25 20.34 -18.20
C ALA A 15 -12.59 19.60 -18.11
N ALA A 16 -13.66 20.21 -18.63
CA ALA A 16 -14.99 19.60 -18.66
C ALA A 16 -15.01 18.32 -19.52
N ALA A 17 -14.39 18.34 -20.70
CA ALA A 17 -14.32 17.16 -21.57
C ALA A 17 -13.57 16.00 -20.91
N LEU A 18 -12.40 16.27 -20.32
CA LEU A 18 -11.61 15.25 -19.62
C LEU A 18 -12.30 14.73 -18.36
N ALA A 19 -13.03 15.59 -17.65
CA ALA A 19 -13.84 15.19 -16.49
C ALA A 19 -14.98 14.28 -16.93
N ALA A 20 -15.69 14.63 -18.00
CA ALA A 20 -16.77 13.82 -18.55
C ALA A 20 -16.28 12.43 -19.00
N ILE A 21 -15.13 12.37 -19.69
CA ILE A 21 -14.51 11.08 -20.09
C ILE A 21 -14.16 10.25 -18.85
N GLY A 22 -13.52 10.86 -17.85
CA GLY A 22 -13.16 10.17 -16.61
C GLY A 22 -14.38 9.65 -15.84
N LEU A 23 -15.44 10.46 -15.75
CA LEU A 23 -16.71 10.07 -15.14
C LEU A 23 -17.39 8.94 -15.92
N ALA A 24 -17.43 9.02 -17.25
CA ALA A 24 -18.01 7.97 -18.09
C ALA A 24 -17.24 6.64 -17.95
N ALA A 25 -15.90 6.67 -17.97
CA ALA A 25 -15.08 5.49 -17.76
C ALA A 25 -15.27 4.90 -16.35
N THR A 26 -15.35 5.75 -15.33
CA THR A 26 -15.59 5.32 -13.94
C THR A 26 -16.98 4.70 -13.78
N ALA A 27 -18.01 5.33 -14.36
CA ALA A 27 -19.36 4.82 -14.35
C ALA A 27 -19.45 3.49 -15.10
N GLY A 28 -18.82 3.38 -16.28
CA GLY A 28 -18.73 2.14 -17.04
C GLY A 28 -18.07 1.02 -16.24
N TYR A 29 -16.92 1.29 -15.62
CA TYR A 29 -16.25 0.32 -14.74
C TYR A 29 -17.13 -0.09 -13.57
N PHE A 30 -17.79 0.87 -12.90
CA PHE A 30 -18.67 0.59 -11.78
C PHE A 30 -19.86 -0.28 -12.19
N LEU A 31 -20.49 0.01 -13.32
CA LEU A 31 -21.60 -0.80 -13.85
C LEU A 31 -21.15 -2.22 -14.22
N LEU A 32 -19.96 -2.36 -14.81
CA LEU A 32 -19.38 -3.69 -15.09
C LEU A 32 -19.09 -4.46 -13.80
N ALA A 33 -18.52 -3.80 -12.80
CA ALA A 33 -18.23 -4.41 -11.50
C ALA A 33 -19.53 -4.82 -10.77
N GLN A 34 -20.57 -3.98 -10.83
CA GLN A 34 -21.91 -4.30 -10.32
C GLN A 34 -22.54 -5.49 -11.04
N GLY A 35 -22.40 -5.56 -12.37
CA GLY A 35 -22.89 -6.70 -13.16
C GLY A 35 -22.24 -8.04 -12.79
N GLN A 36 -21.04 -8.01 -12.20
CA GLN A 36 -20.28 -9.18 -11.76
C GLN A 36 -20.29 -9.36 -10.23
N GLN A 37 -21.13 -8.61 -9.50
CA GLN A 37 -21.09 -8.59 -8.04
C GLN A 37 -21.38 -9.98 -7.42
N HIS A 38 -22.20 -10.80 -8.09
CA HIS A 38 -22.54 -12.15 -7.62
C HIS A 38 -21.36 -13.14 -7.65
N GLU A 39 -20.39 -12.95 -8.55
CA GLU A 39 -19.20 -13.81 -8.65
C GLU A 39 -18.01 -13.25 -7.85
N HIS A 40 -18.07 -11.99 -7.42
CA HIS A 40 -17.00 -11.37 -6.65
C HIS A 40 -17.01 -11.82 -5.18
N LEU A 41 -15.93 -12.48 -4.77
CA LEU A 41 -15.72 -12.97 -3.40
C LEU A 41 -16.02 -11.91 -2.32
N HIS A 42 -15.40 -10.72 -2.43
CA HIS A 42 -15.47 -9.68 -1.40
C HIS A 42 -16.84 -9.02 -1.20
N PHE A 43 -17.75 -9.14 -2.18
CA PHE A 43 -19.11 -8.63 -2.05
C PHE A 43 -20.04 -9.59 -1.31
N ASN A 44 -19.66 -10.88 -1.21
CA ASN A 44 -20.53 -11.94 -0.68
C ASN A 44 -19.97 -12.59 0.61
N ASP A 45 -18.70 -12.37 0.94
CA ASP A 45 -18.01 -12.97 2.10
C ASP A 45 -18.05 -12.11 3.38
N GLY A 46 -18.75 -10.97 3.37
CA GLY A 46 -18.83 -10.04 4.50
C GLY A 46 -17.59 -9.18 4.73
N THR A 47 -16.60 -9.24 3.83
CA THR A 47 -15.36 -8.45 3.92
C THR A 47 -15.53 -6.98 3.52
N PHE A 48 -16.67 -6.62 2.93
CA PHE A 48 -17.05 -5.25 2.55
C PHE A 48 -18.33 -4.80 3.26
N SER A 49 -18.33 -3.60 3.84
CA SER A 49 -19.53 -2.99 4.41
C SER A 49 -19.51 -1.47 4.31
N LEU A 50 -20.60 -0.89 3.80
CA LEU A 50 -20.83 0.57 3.79
C LEU A 50 -21.06 1.14 5.19
N GLN A 51 -21.44 0.30 6.15
CA GLN A 51 -21.65 0.66 7.56
C GLN A 51 -20.39 0.45 8.42
N ALA A 52 -19.28 -0.02 7.82
CA ALA A 52 -18.01 -0.17 8.52
C ALA A 52 -17.58 1.17 9.13
N SER A 53 -16.69 1.13 10.13
CA SER A 53 -16.07 2.32 10.73
C SER A 53 -15.06 2.96 9.75
N PHE A 54 -15.54 3.31 8.56
CA PHE A 54 -14.73 3.72 7.42
C PHE A 54 -13.95 4.98 7.76
N LEU A 55 -14.52 5.88 8.55
CA LEU A 55 -13.83 7.10 8.98
C LEU A 55 -12.61 6.77 9.85
N THR A 56 -12.74 5.81 10.76
CA THR A 56 -11.63 5.36 11.62
C THR A 56 -10.54 4.71 10.77
N THR A 57 -10.92 3.81 9.85
CA THR A 57 -9.98 3.17 8.92
C THR A 57 -9.29 4.19 8.02
N LEU A 58 -10.04 5.16 7.50
CA LEU A 58 -9.55 6.24 6.64
C LEU A 58 -8.56 7.12 7.39
N LEU A 59 -8.90 7.58 8.60
CA LEU A 59 -8.03 8.45 9.42
C LEU A 59 -6.76 7.72 9.86
N ASN A 60 -6.87 6.47 10.32
CA ASN A 60 -5.71 5.66 10.69
C ASN A 60 -4.77 5.43 9.49
N SER A 61 -5.35 5.17 8.32
CA SER A 61 -4.58 4.96 7.09
C SER A 61 -3.99 6.26 6.56
N ALA A 62 -4.72 7.37 6.66
CA ALA A 62 -4.25 8.70 6.28
C ALA A 62 -3.08 9.15 7.17
N ALA A 63 -3.20 9.01 8.49
CA ALA A 63 -2.13 9.34 9.43
C ALA A 63 -0.87 8.52 9.16
N ARG A 64 -1.01 7.22 8.87
CA ARG A 64 0.10 6.36 8.47
C ARG A 64 0.66 6.70 7.09
N GLY A 65 -0.19 7.03 6.12
CA GLY A 65 0.22 7.37 4.77
C GLY A 65 1.00 8.68 4.70
N LEU A 66 0.62 9.65 5.54
CA LEU A 66 1.33 10.92 5.69
C LEU A 66 2.59 10.75 6.55
N TRP A 67 2.54 9.98 7.62
CA TRP A 67 3.65 9.72 8.54
C TRP A 67 4.51 10.98 8.81
N ILE A 68 5.84 10.83 8.82
CA ILE A 68 6.79 11.90 9.15
C ILE A 68 6.75 13.01 8.10
N TRP A 69 6.76 12.68 6.80
CA TRP A 69 6.89 13.68 5.73
C TRP A 69 5.61 14.46 5.46
N GLY A 70 4.46 13.79 5.50
CA GLY A 70 3.16 14.42 5.42
C GLY A 70 2.84 15.22 6.69
N GLY A 71 3.19 14.72 7.88
CA GLY A 71 3.09 15.48 9.13
C GLY A 71 3.93 16.76 9.10
N LEU A 72 5.21 16.65 8.67
CA LEU A 72 6.08 17.80 8.43
C LEU A 72 5.45 18.78 7.43
N SER A 73 4.89 18.27 6.34
CA SER A 73 4.26 19.10 5.31
C SER A 73 3.05 19.88 5.83
N LEU A 74 2.17 19.24 6.62
CA LEU A 74 1.05 19.91 7.26
C LEU A 74 1.51 20.99 8.24
N MET A 75 2.57 20.73 9.02
CA MET A 75 3.17 21.73 9.90
C MET A 75 3.71 22.94 9.11
N LEU A 76 4.43 22.70 8.02
CA LEU A 76 4.95 23.77 7.15
C LEU A 76 3.82 24.58 6.52
N ILE A 77 2.76 23.93 6.02
CA ILE A 77 1.59 24.63 5.49
C ILE A 77 0.92 25.48 6.58
N ALA A 78 0.80 24.99 7.80
CA ALA A 78 0.20 25.73 8.91
C ALA A 78 1.02 26.98 9.28
N LEU A 79 2.35 26.85 9.33
CA LEU A 79 3.27 27.95 9.64
C LEU A 79 3.28 29.03 8.53
N TRP A 80 3.19 28.63 7.25
CA TRP A 80 3.20 29.53 6.10
C TRP A 80 1.82 29.74 5.46
N ARG A 81 0.72 29.54 6.22
CA ARG A 81 -0.67 29.54 5.72
C ARG A 81 -1.08 30.74 4.87
N ARG A 82 -0.50 31.92 5.11
CA ARG A 82 -0.81 33.16 4.38
C ARG A 82 -0.22 33.19 2.96
N LYS A 83 0.84 32.42 2.72
CA LYS A 83 1.49 32.28 1.40
C LYS A 83 1.05 31.01 0.68
N ALA A 84 0.26 30.16 1.34
CA ALA A 84 -0.08 28.85 0.83
C ALA A 84 -1.01 28.94 -0.39
N HIS A 85 -0.67 28.23 -1.45
CA HIS A 85 -1.54 28.05 -2.60
C HIS A 85 -2.61 27.00 -2.30
N TRP A 86 -3.76 27.44 -1.79
CA TRP A 86 -4.83 26.54 -1.33
C TRP A 86 -5.43 25.65 -2.42
N LYS A 87 -5.47 26.09 -3.68
CA LYS A 87 -6.02 25.30 -4.79
C LYS A 87 -5.24 23.99 -5.04
N PRO A 88 -3.92 24.01 -5.30
CA PRO A 88 -3.15 22.77 -5.46
C PRO A 88 -3.10 21.93 -4.19
N LEU A 89 -3.09 22.56 -2.99
CA LEU A 89 -3.16 21.85 -1.72
C LEU A 89 -4.47 21.08 -1.55
N ALA A 90 -5.61 21.72 -1.84
CA ALA A 90 -6.91 21.08 -1.79
C ALA A 90 -7.00 19.94 -2.80
N LEU A 91 -6.50 20.13 -4.02
CA LEU A 91 -6.45 19.08 -5.04
C LEU A 91 -5.63 17.87 -4.58
N ALA A 92 -4.45 18.10 -4.00
CA ALA A 92 -3.58 17.05 -3.48
C ALA A 92 -4.23 16.29 -2.31
N ALA A 93 -4.85 17.02 -1.37
CA ALA A 93 -5.55 16.44 -0.24
C ALA A 93 -6.77 15.62 -0.66
N VAL A 94 -7.59 16.15 -1.58
CA VAL A 94 -8.75 15.42 -2.13
C VAL A 94 -8.29 14.16 -2.85
N TRP A 95 -7.23 14.22 -3.65
CA TRP A 95 -6.68 13.02 -4.27
C TRP A 95 -6.27 12.01 -3.21
N PHE A 96 -5.44 12.41 -2.25
CA PHE A 96 -4.96 11.51 -1.20
C PHE A 96 -6.12 10.77 -0.51
N VAL A 97 -7.17 11.49 -0.11
CA VAL A 97 -8.36 10.90 0.52
C VAL A 97 -9.13 10.01 -0.44
N CYS A 98 -9.43 10.47 -1.66
CA CYS A 98 -10.14 9.67 -2.66
C CYS A 98 -9.39 8.39 -3.05
N GLY A 99 -8.06 8.40 -3.03
CA GLY A 99 -7.22 7.22 -3.28
C GLY A 99 -7.30 6.16 -2.17
N LEU A 100 -7.63 6.56 -0.93
CA LEU A 100 -7.81 5.65 0.20
C LEU A 100 -9.26 5.16 0.35
N LEU A 101 -10.22 5.94 -0.14
CA LEU A 101 -11.65 5.72 0.08
C LEU A 101 -12.12 4.31 -0.30
N PRO A 102 -11.75 3.71 -1.45
CA PRO A 102 -12.23 2.38 -1.84
C PRO A 102 -11.88 1.28 -0.84
N TYR A 103 -10.77 1.44 -0.12
CA TYR A 103 -10.26 0.44 0.81
C TYR A 103 -10.71 0.70 2.25
N SER A 104 -11.41 1.81 2.51
CA SER A 104 -11.84 2.19 3.86
C SER A 104 -13.10 1.42 4.32
N PHE A 105 -13.80 0.76 3.39
CA PHE A 105 -15.01 -0.02 3.64
C PHE A 105 -14.75 -1.50 3.91
N LEU A 106 -13.48 -1.92 3.98
CA LEU A 106 -13.11 -3.30 4.27
C LEU A 106 -13.27 -3.59 5.78
N THR A 107 -13.99 -4.64 6.14
CA THR A 107 -14.33 -4.98 7.53
C THR A 107 -13.24 -5.75 8.27
N TYR A 108 -12.40 -6.46 7.52
CA TYR A 108 -11.38 -7.38 8.06
C TYR A 108 -10.05 -6.69 8.39
N MET A 109 -9.91 -5.39 8.13
CA MET A 109 -8.68 -4.65 8.41
C MET A 109 -8.97 -3.26 9.00
N PRO A 110 -8.44 -2.92 10.20
CA PRO A 110 -8.61 -1.59 10.79
C PRO A 110 -7.74 -0.51 10.11
N ARG A 111 -6.97 -0.90 9.09
CA ARG A 111 -6.01 -0.06 8.37
C ARG A 111 -5.74 -0.60 6.97
N ILE A 112 -5.59 0.30 6.01
CA ILE A 112 -5.32 -0.04 4.61
C ILE A 112 -3.87 -0.55 4.47
N PRO A 113 -3.63 -1.71 3.86
CA PRO A 113 -2.28 -2.20 3.56
C PRO A 113 -1.48 -1.27 2.63
N SER A 114 -0.15 -1.31 2.71
CA SER A 114 0.73 -0.45 1.90
C SER A 114 0.54 -0.63 0.39
N ARG A 115 0.26 -1.85 -0.08
CA ARG A 115 -0.03 -2.15 -1.51
C ARG A 115 -1.26 -1.44 -2.07
N HIS A 116 -2.12 -0.90 -1.22
CA HIS A 116 -3.33 -0.18 -1.62
C HIS A 116 -3.14 1.35 -1.53
N HIS A 117 -1.94 1.82 -1.18
CA HIS A 117 -1.64 3.24 -1.09
C HIS A 117 -1.12 3.86 -2.38
N TYR A 118 -0.88 3.10 -3.46
CA TYR A 118 -0.21 3.64 -4.66
C TYR A 118 -0.90 4.88 -5.26
N ILE A 119 -2.23 4.84 -5.41
CA ILE A 119 -2.99 5.98 -5.93
C ILE A 119 -3.01 7.13 -4.92
N ALA A 120 -3.19 6.84 -3.64
CA ALA A 120 -3.16 7.85 -2.59
C ALA A 120 -1.79 8.53 -2.49
N ALA A 121 -0.69 7.78 -2.63
CA ALA A 121 0.68 8.27 -2.52
C ALA A 121 0.99 9.36 -3.55
N ALA A 122 0.35 9.35 -4.72
CA ALA A 122 0.45 10.46 -5.68
C ALA A 122 -0.16 11.76 -5.14
N GLY A 123 -1.30 11.70 -4.46
CA GLY A 123 -1.88 12.86 -3.76
C GLY A 123 -0.99 13.32 -2.61
N ALA A 124 -0.48 12.39 -1.81
CA ALA A 124 0.43 12.70 -0.71
C ALA A 124 1.74 13.35 -1.19
N SER A 125 2.33 12.87 -2.30
CA SER A 125 3.57 13.44 -2.85
C SER A 125 3.37 14.85 -3.37
N LEU A 126 2.24 15.14 -4.00
CA LEU A 126 1.87 16.51 -4.41
C LEU A 126 1.69 17.43 -3.20
N LEU A 127 1.09 16.93 -2.12
CA LEU A 127 0.93 17.69 -0.87
C LEU A 127 2.29 18.04 -0.27
N ILE A 128 3.19 17.06 -0.19
CA ILE A 128 4.56 17.24 0.31
C ILE A 128 5.35 18.21 -0.59
N ALA A 129 5.28 18.04 -1.90
CA ALA A 129 5.94 18.92 -2.86
C ALA A 129 5.44 20.37 -2.75
N ALA A 130 4.13 20.58 -2.62
CA ALA A 130 3.55 21.90 -2.43
C ALA A 130 4.01 22.57 -1.12
N ALA A 131 4.09 21.79 -0.03
CA ALA A 131 4.60 22.29 1.25
C ALA A 131 6.08 22.69 1.16
N PHE A 132 6.91 21.88 0.50
CA PHE A 132 8.33 22.20 0.32
C PHE A 132 8.54 23.38 -0.62
N TRP A 133 7.74 23.48 -1.69
CA TRP A 133 7.74 24.62 -2.59
C TRP A 133 7.48 25.94 -1.84
N LEU A 134 6.47 25.94 -0.95
CA LEU A 134 6.10 27.09 -0.13
C LEU A 134 7.28 27.60 0.73
N VAL A 135 8.06 26.68 1.31
CA VAL A 135 9.24 27.04 2.11
C VAL A 135 10.38 27.52 1.22
N MET A 136 10.61 26.86 0.09
CA MET A 136 11.66 27.23 -0.86
C MET A 136 11.46 28.63 -1.44
N GLU A 137 10.23 29.02 -1.76
CA GLU A 137 9.91 30.37 -2.26
C GLU A 137 10.22 31.47 -1.23
N SER A 138 10.16 31.14 0.06
CA SER A 138 10.50 32.06 1.15
C SER A 138 11.99 32.06 1.52
N SER A 139 12.83 31.23 0.88
CA SER A 139 14.24 31.07 1.20
C SER A 139 15.15 31.91 0.31
N ARG A 140 16.24 32.46 0.89
CA ARG A 140 17.30 33.15 0.12
C ARG A 140 18.12 32.21 -0.77
N HIS A 141 18.13 30.90 -0.45
CA HIS A 141 18.92 29.89 -1.16
C HIS A 141 18.08 28.65 -1.49
N PRO A 142 17.08 28.76 -2.39
CA PRO A 142 16.11 27.70 -2.64
C PRO A 142 16.76 26.39 -3.13
N ARG A 143 17.81 26.46 -3.96
CA ARG A 143 18.53 25.27 -4.45
C ARG A 143 19.24 24.50 -3.34
N ARG A 144 19.86 25.20 -2.37
CA ARG A 144 20.51 24.57 -1.22
C ARG A 144 19.48 23.89 -0.32
N LEU A 145 18.37 24.57 -0.06
CA LEU A 145 17.27 24.00 0.73
C LEU A 145 16.65 22.77 0.03
N ALA A 146 16.44 22.83 -1.28
CA ALA A 146 15.97 21.69 -2.07
C ALA A 146 16.90 20.47 -1.92
N ALA A 147 18.22 20.70 -2.04
CA ALA A 147 19.22 19.65 -1.85
C ALA A 147 19.16 19.06 -0.43
N VAL A 148 19.09 19.91 0.61
CA VAL A 148 18.96 19.45 2.01
C VAL A 148 17.71 18.61 2.22
N LEU A 149 16.54 19.06 1.73
CA LEU A 149 15.28 18.33 1.86
C LEU A 149 15.31 16.99 1.11
N ALA A 150 15.85 16.98 -0.11
CA ALA A 150 16.01 15.76 -0.89
C ALA A 150 16.97 14.77 -0.21
N SER A 151 18.13 15.25 0.26
CA SER A 151 19.09 14.42 1.00
C SER A 151 18.50 13.87 2.29
N ALA A 152 17.75 14.68 3.06
CA ALA A 152 17.07 14.22 4.27
C ALA A 152 16.01 13.16 3.95
N PHE A 153 15.25 13.33 2.88
CA PHE A 153 14.27 12.34 2.41
C PHE A 153 14.93 11.01 2.04
N LEU A 154 16.00 11.06 1.25
CA LEU A 154 16.74 9.86 0.84
C LEU A 154 17.41 9.17 2.03
N ALA A 155 18.07 9.93 2.91
CA ALA A 155 18.72 9.40 4.10
C ALA A 155 17.72 8.72 5.05
N HIS A 156 16.55 9.33 5.25
CA HIS A 156 15.50 8.74 6.08
C HIS A 156 14.99 7.40 5.48
N ASN A 157 14.70 7.37 4.18
CA ASN A 157 14.21 6.15 3.53
C ASN A 157 15.27 5.05 3.52
N TRP A 158 16.53 5.40 3.24
CA TRP A 158 17.67 4.48 3.33
C TRP A 158 17.78 3.87 4.73
N PHE A 159 17.79 4.73 5.76
CA PHE A 159 17.88 4.30 7.15
C PHE A 159 16.70 3.41 7.55
N TYR A 160 15.48 3.78 7.17
CA TYR A 160 14.29 2.98 7.45
C TYR A 160 14.34 1.60 6.78
N LEU A 161 14.75 1.54 5.51
CA LEU A 161 14.90 0.29 4.79
C LEU A 161 15.93 -0.62 5.47
N TRP A 162 17.09 -0.06 5.83
CA TRP A 162 18.17 -0.81 6.44
C TRP A 162 17.84 -1.31 7.85
N SER A 163 17.36 -0.43 8.71
CA SER A 163 17.11 -0.74 10.12
C SER A 163 15.85 -1.58 10.33
N SER A 164 14.77 -1.27 9.62
CA SER A 164 13.45 -1.85 9.88
C SER A 164 13.04 -2.89 8.84
N LYS A 165 13.32 -2.66 7.55
CA LYS A 165 12.82 -3.55 6.48
C LYS A 165 13.73 -4.70 6.14
N LYS A 166 15.05 -4.51 6.16
CA LYS A 166 16.01 -5.58 5.88
C LYS A 166 15.82 -6.79 6.81
N PRO A 167 15.77 -6.67 8.15
CA PRO A 167 15.55 -7.83 9.02
C PRO A 167 14.20 -8.51 8.77
N GLN A 168 13.16 -7.72 8.45
CA GLN A 168 11.84 -8.25 8.10
C GLN A 168 11.88 -9.08 6.81
N PHE A 169 12.61 -8.64 5.79
CA PHE A 169 12.75 -9.37 4.54
C PHE A 169 13.62 -10.61 4.68
N GLU A 170 14.73 -10.51 5.43
CA GLU A 170 15.61 -11.64 5.72
C GLU A 170 14.85 -12.75 6.45
N TRP A 171 14.03 -12.41 7.46
CA TRP A 171 13.23 -13.40 8.16
C TRP A 171 12.17 -14.05 7.26
N ARG A 172 11.45 -13.26 6.45
CA ARG A 172 10.46 -13.81 5.50
C ARG A 172 11.09 -14.74 4.47
N ALA A 173 12.29 -14.42 4.00
CA ALA A 173 13.05 -15.29 3.11
C ALA A 173 13.48 -16.56 3.86
N ALA A 174 14.00 -16.44 5.08
CA ALA A 174 14.47 -17.58 5.88
C ALA A 174 13.37 -18.62 6.13
N VAL A 175 12.12 -18.20 6.35
CA VAL A 175 10.97 -19.11 6.51
C VAL A 175 10.78 -20.00 5.26
N ILE A 176 10.95 -19.43 4.07
CA ILE A 176 10.82 -20.15 2.80
C ILE A 176 12.04 -21.04 2.55
N GLU A 177 13.25 -20.52 2.74
CA GLU A 177 14.48 -21.29 2.52
C GLU A 177 14.56 -22.52 3.45
N GLN A 178 14.22 -22.35 4.74
CA GLN A 178 14.18 -23.47 5.68
C GLN A 178 13.09 -24.49 5.34
N PHE A 179 11.95 -24.06 4.79
CA PHE A 179 10.91 -24.96 4.31
C PHE A 179 11.38 -25.78 3.10
N VAL A 180 12.07 -25.14 2.15
CA VAL A 180 12.67 -25.82 0.99
C VAL A 180 13.74 -26.83 1.44
N ASP A 181 14.62 -26.45 2.38
CA ASP A 181 15.63 -27.35 2.94
C ASP A 181 15.00 -28.52 3.74
N PHE A 182 13.87 -28.26 4.39
CA PHE A 182 13.10 -29.32 5.06
C PHE A 182 12.51 -30.29 4.05
N ALA A 183 11.93 -29.79 2.94
CA ALA A 183 11.39 -30.62 1.87
C ALA A 183 12.48 -31.45 1.17
N ALA A 184 13.63 -30.85 0.89
CA ALA A 184 14.78 -31.53 0.28
C ALA A 184 15.31 -32.69 1.13
N ARG A 185 15.17 -32.61 2.47
CA ARG A 185 15.53 -33.69 3.41
C ARG A 185 14.48 -34.82 3.49
N HIS A 186 13.30 -34.63 2.91
CA HIS A 186 12.21 -35.62 2.89
C HIS A 186 11.72 -35.88 1.46
N PRO A 187 12.58 -36.40 0.56
CA PRO A 187 12.22 -36.59 -0.84
C PRO A 187 11.03 -37.54 -0.99
N GLY A 188 10.03 -37.14 -1.78
CA GLY A 188 8.84 -37.93 -2.09
C GLY A 188 7.80 -38.03 -0.95
N ALA A 189 8.07 -37.42 0.21
CA ALA A 189 7.10 -37.36 1.30
C ALA A 189 6.09 -36.23 1.07
N ARG A 190 4.83 -36.46 1.46
CA ARG A 190 3.88 -35.36 1.64
C ARG A 190 4.24 -34.60 2.90
N LEU A 191 4.29 -33.27 2.82
CA LEU A 191 4.72 -32.39 3.90
C LEU A 191 3.51 -31.65 4.49
N ALA A 192 3.47 -31.56 5.80
CA ALA A 192 2.47 -30.76 6.51
C ALA A 192 3.04 -29.37 6.83
N ASN A 193 2.37 -28.32 6.35
CA ASN A 193 2.70 -26.94 6.68
C ASN A 193 2.02 -26.55 8.00
N GLY A 194 2.80 -26.57 9.09
CA GLY A 194 2.40 -26.06 10.41
C GLY A 194 2.76 -24.58 10.62
N CYS A 195 3.33 -23.91 9.61
CA CYS A 195 3.79 -22.53 9.72
C CYS A 195 2.70 -21.54 9.25
N PRO A 196 1.99 -20.82 10.15
CA PRO A 196 0.94 -19.88 9.76
C PRO A 196 1.44 -18.68 8.96
N GLU A 197 2.74 -18.36 9.06
CA GLU A 197 3.37 -17.24 8.36
C GLU A 197 3.75 -17.59 6.90
N LEU A 198 3.70 -18.87 6.54
CA LEU A 198 3.93 -19.36 5.18
C LEU A 198 2.59 -19.78 4.57
N ASN A 199 2.08 -19.01 3.62
CA ASN A 199 0.84 -19.38 2.93
C ASN A 199 1.05 -20.68 2.15
N LEU A 200 0.04 -21.56 2.13
CA LEU A 200 0.08 -22.83 1.42
C LEU A 200 0.41 -22.65 -0.07
N ASP A 201 -0.14 -21.63 -0.72
CA ASP A 201 0.16 -21.36 -2.13
C ASP A 201 1.61 -20.92 -2.34
N GLU A 202 2.16 -20.16 -1.40
CA GLU A 202 3.56 -19.74 -1.44
C GLU A 202 4.49 -20.93 -1.20
N ALA A 203 4.16 -21.79 -0.24
CA ALA A 203 4.86 -23.04 0.05
C ALA A 203 4.92 -23.95 -1.19
N ARG A 204 3.77 -24.20 -1.82
CA ARG A 204 3.67 -25.04 -3.02
C ARG A 204 4.48 -24.48 -4.19
N LYS A 205 4.34 -23.17 -4.46
CA LYS A 205 5.12 -22.49 -5.50
C LYS A 205 6.61 -22.54 -5.22
N ALA A 206 7.03 -22.36 -3.97
CA ALA A 206 8.43 -22.43 -3.59
C ALA A 206 9.03 -23.82 -3.90
N LEU A 207 8.34 -24.91 -3.55
CA LEU A 207 8.81 -26.26 -3.87
C LEU A 207 8.81 -26.54 -5.38
N HIS A 208 7.77 -26.11 -6.09
CA HIS A 208 7.70 -26.26 -7.54
C HIS A 208 8.87 -25.57 -8.24
N TYR A 209 9.13 -24.31 -7.92
CA TYR A 209 10.21 -23.54 -8.58
C TYR A 209 11.61 -23.94 -8.13
N ARG A 210 11.80 -24.35 -6.86
CA ARG A 210 13.14 -24.66 -6.32
C ARG A 210 13.54 -26.12 -6.50
N LEU A 211 12.58 -27.04 -6.40
CA LEU A 211 12.83 -28.48 -6.38
C LEU A 211 12.11 -29.24 -7.51
N GLY A 212 11.31 -28.56 -8.34
CA GLY A 212 10.55 -29.20 -9.42
C GLY A 212 9.44 -30.13 -8.92
N LEU A 213 9.02 -29.99 -7.66
CA LEU A 213 8.02 -30.85 -7.04
C LEU A 213 6.59 -30.44 -7.44
N ASP A 214 5.68 -31.41 -7.43
CA ASP A 214 4.28 -31.17 -7.72
C ASP A 214 3.57 -30.41 -6.59
N LEU A 215 2.59 -29.59 -6.95
CA LEU A 215 1.89 -28.68 -6.05
C LEU A 215 1.01 -29.40 -5.01
N ASP A 216 0.75 -30.69 -5.18
CA ASP A 216 -0.08 -31.52 -4.29
C ASP A 216 0.71 -32.12 -3.11
N GLN A 217 2.04 -31.98 -3.10
CA GLN A 217 2.90 -32.56 -2.06
C GLN A 217 2.84 -31.80 -0.72
N VAL A 218 2.26 -30.59 -0.68
CA VAL A 218 2.10 -29.79 0.54
C VAL A 218 0.64 -29.75 0.98
N LEU A 219 0.42 -30.19 2.22
CA LEU A 219 -0.87 -30.20 2.90
C LEU A 219 -0.84 -29.21 4.07
N LEU A 220 -2.01 -28.68 4.45
CA LEU A 220 -2.14 -27.95 5.71
C LEU A 220 -1.96 -28.95 6.86
N ALA A 221 -1.27 -28.52 7.92
CA ALA A 221 -1.23 -29.31 9.15
C ALA A 221 -2.66 -29.40 9.73
N GLY A 222 -3.25 -30.59 9.65
CA GLY A 222 -4.53 -30.95 10.23
C GLY A 222 -4.42 -32.36 10.80
N ASP A 223 -4.98 -32.56 11.99
CA ASP A 223 -4.78 -33.76 12.81
C ASP A 223 -4.92 -35.07 12.00
N HIS A 224 -3.95 -35.97 12.20
CA HIS A 224 -3.91 -37.37 11.76
C HIS A 224 -3.14 -37.76 10.46
N SER A 225 -2.35 -36.87 9.85
CA SER A 225 -1.37 -37.32 8.82
C SER A 225 0.00 -37.63 9.44
N PRO A 226 0.63 -38.80 9.14
CA PRO A 226 2.01 -39.13 9.55
C PRO A 226 3.07 -38.33 8.76
N ALA A 227 2.69 -37.21 8.15
CA ALA A 227 3.54 -36.37 7.33
C ALA A 227 4.52 -35.59 8.22
N PRO A 228 5.79 -35.43 7.80
CA PRO A 228 6.72 -34.52 8.45
C PRO A 228 6.12 -33.11 8.50
N VAL A 229 6.06 -32.52 9.70
CA VAL A 229 5.49 -31.19 9.93
C VAL A 229 6.60 -30.15 9.98
N TYR A 230 6.51 -29.13 9.12
CA TYR A 230 7.36 -27.95 9.20
C TYR A 230 6.74 -26.87 10.09
N ASN A 231 7.50 -26.38 11.07
CA ASN A 231 7.11 -25.30 11.96
C ASN A 231 7.92 -24.03 11.68
N CYS A 232 7.32 -22.85 11.82
CA CYS A 232 8.04 -21.59 11.58
C CYS A 232 9.23 -21.43 12.54
N PRO A 233 10.34 -20.81 12.09
CA PRO A 233 11.35 -20.28 12.99
C PRO A 233 10.74 -19.20 13.89
N PRO A 234 11.28 -19.00 15.12
CA PRO A 234 10.79 -17.96 16.02
C PRO A 234 10.86 -16.59 15.35
N ALA A 235 9.76 -15.84 15.43
CA ALA A 235 9.71 -14.50 14.86
C ALA A 235 10.70 -13.57 15.59
N PRO A 236 11.42 -12.69 14.86
CA PRO A 236 12.25 -11.68 15.50
C PRO A 236 11.39 -10.80 16.39
N LYS A 237 11.89 -10.48 17.60
CA LYS A 237 11.22 -9.55 18.51
C LYS A 237 11.05 -8.21 17.77
N ARG A 238 9.81 -7.74 17.66
CA ARG A 238 9.45 -6.47 17.04
C ARG A 238 9.82 -5.28 17.92
#